data_AF-A0A960YQ41-F1
#
_entry.id   AF-A0A960YQ41-F1
#
_cell.length_a   1.000
_cell.length_b   1.000
_cell.length_c   1.000
_cell.angle_alpha   90.00
_cell.angle_beta   90.00
_cell.angle_gamma   90.00
#
_symmetry.space_group_name_H-M   'P 1'
#
loop_
_entity.id
_entity.type
_entity.pdbx_description
1 polymer ?
#
loop_
_entity_poly.entity_id
_entity_poly.type
_entity_poly.pdbx_seq_one_letter_code
_entity_poly.pdbx_strand_id
1 'polypeptide(L)'
;MLYLIDASVYIFRAFFSLPDSIRDKEGQSANVIYGFADFLIRFRKDSGANKGALCFDESLTTSFRNEIDPGYKANRPEAPEDLKRQIKACKDIGEMMGFPVYASPRYEADDLIGSLARQYRQWKSGSICIVSTDKDLLQVLEPGDEFWNFGKDERFETAAVQERMGVAASQVADLLALTGDAVDNIPGLPGIGGATAARLLQYYGSVDALLANLDSLDKNSEIRGAPRFKAIIEQNLDVLERSRQLTAIVTDLQVEQKSSNLDLKPPDIAKLKEYFETLGVGARLMSRLSTDAVPAAARPQETGAKDKKTRAKQAGKKSRDNSGEAIPGKTGKNAEGRSKSGRRMKMKKSDSQDGFVDYVEDLFSGLGQISARKMFGGYGIYQRQRMFGLIAYDRLYMKVDDALIPEFQKEGSEPFVYESPGRKPVQMSYWSLPEDALESPALAQQWALKSLEAAVRSATKTKARKSQPVVGKKASKKDGAVAGKKASKKGGAVPGKKAAKKGGAVAGKKAAKKGGAVASKKTAKKGS
;
A
#
# COMPACT_ATOMS: atom_id res chain seq x y z
N MET A 1 -6.18 -0.25 25.43
CA MET A 1 -6.05 -0.56 24.00
C MET A 1 -6.00 -2.07 23.84
N LEU A 2 -6.81 -2.65 22.94
CA LEU A 2 -6.71 -4.05 22.52
C LEU A 2 -5.97 -4.12 21.18
N TYR A 3 -5.01 -5.04 21.02
CA TYR A 3 -4.32 -5.24 19.74
C TYR A 3 -4.90 -6.41 18.96
N LEU A 4 -5.46 -6.15 17.78
CA LEU A 4 -5.99 -7.17 16.87
C LEU A 4 -5.01 -7.35 15.73
N ILE A 5 -4.36 -8.50 15.67
CA ILE A 5 -3.26 -8.75 14.76
C ILE A 5 -3.73 -9.68 13.65
N ASP A 6 -3.64 -9.20 12.42
CA ASP A 6 -3.76 -10.01 11.21
C ASP A 6 -2.46 -10.81 11.04
N ALA A 7 -2.50 -12.09 11.39
CA ALA A 7 -1.34 -12.95 11.33
C ALA A 7 -0.96 -13.31 9.88
N SER A 8 -1.94 -13.38 8.98
CA SER A 8 -1.77 -13.82 7.60
C SER A 8 -0.78 -12.91 6.86
N VAL A 9 -0.93 -11.59 6.98
CA VAL A 9 0.00 -10.63 6.35
C VAL A 9 1.46 -10.85 6.76
N TYR A 10 1.73 -11.13 8.04
CA TYR A 10 3.10 -11.36 8.51
C TYR A 10 3.66 -12.73 8.11
N ILE A 11 2.80 -13.74 8.00
CA ILE A 11 3.16 -15.07 7.48
C ILE A 11 3.56 -14.97 6.01
N PHE A 12 2.72 -14.36 5.17
CA PHE A 12 3.03 -14.22 3.74
C PHE A 12 4.24 -13.32 3.51
N ARG A 13 4.40 -12.24 4.29
CA ARG A 13 5.63 -11.43 4.24
C ARG A 13 6.87 -12.27 4.54
N ALA A 14 6.83 -13.13 5.55
CA ALA A 14 7.96 -14.01 5.84
C ALA A 14 8.20 -15.02 4.70
N PHE A 15 7.14 -15.56 4.10
CA PHE A 15 7.23 -16.50 2.98
C PHE A 15 7.90 -15.89 1.75
N PHE A 16 7.54 -14.67 1.35
CA PHE A 16 8.07 -14.02 0.15
C PHE A 16 9.40 -13.29 0.38
N SER A 17 9.66 -12.80 1.59
CA SER A 17 10.85 -11.97 1.86
C SER A 17 12.03 -12.72 2.47
N LEU A 18 11.82 -13.90 3.07
CA LEU A 18 12.91 -14.68 3.68
C LEU A 18 13.29 -15.89 2.82
N PRO A 19 14.60 -16.19 2.70
CA PRO A 19 15.06 -17.28 1.85
C PRO A 19 14.65 -18.64 2.42
N ASP A 20 14.27 -19.57 1.54
CA ASP A 20 13.94 -20.97 1.83
C ASP A 20 15.17 -21.82 2.24
N SER A 21 16.36 -21.20 2.27
CA SER A 21 17.58 -21.77 2.83
C SER A 21 17.56 -21.81 4.36
N ILE A 22 16.64 -21.09 5.01
CA ILE A 22 16.34 -21.26 6.43
C ILE A 22 15.57 -22.57 6.56
N ARG A 23 16.23 -23.61 7.08
CA ARG A 23 15.68 -24.97 7.17
C ARG A 23 15.72 -25.51 8.60
N ASP A 24 14.83 -26.44 8.88
CA ASP A 24 14.81 -27.21 10.13
C ASP A 24 15.84 -28.36 10.13
N LYS A 25 15.88 -29.12 11.24
CA LYS A 25 16.81 -30.25 11.41
C LYS A 25 16.53 -31.38 10.42
N GLU A 26 15.29 -31.48 9.96
CA GLU A 26 14.81 -32.45 8.97
C GLU A 26 15.02 -31.95 7.53
N GLY A 27 15.57 -30.75 7.35
CA GLY A 27 15.86 -30.15 6.04
C GLY A 27 14.65 -29.52 5.35
N GLN A 28 13.51 -29.37 6.03
CA GLN A 28 12.32 -28.70 5.52
C GLN A 28 12.42 -27.18 5.71
N SER A 29 11.67 -26.38 4.95
CA SER A 29 11.77 -24.92 5.08
C SER A 29 11.21 -24.43 6.42
N ALA A 30 11.88 -23.48 7.05
CA ALA A 30 11.49 -22.89 8.32
C ALA A 30 11.51 -21.35 8.27
N ASN A 31 11.59 -20.77 7.07
CA ASN A 31 11.66 -19.33 6.83
C ASN A 31 10.44 -18.57 7.39
N VAL A 32 9.23 -19.10 7.19
CA VAL A 32 7.98 -18.50 7.69
C VAL A 32 7.90 -18.59 9.21
N ILE A 33 8.22 -19.77 9.75
CA ILE A 33 8.25 -20.00 11.20
C ILE A 33 9.20 -19.01 11.87
N TYR A 34 10.42 -18.87 11.35
CA TYR A 34 11.41 -17.92 11.86
C TYR A 34 10.90 -16.48 11.79
N GLY A 35 10.40 -16.06 10.62
CA GLY A 35 9.96 -14.69 10.40
C GLY A 35 8.78 -14.28 11.27
N PHE A 36 7.81 -15.18 11.43
CA PHE A 36 6.64 -14.95 12.27
C PHE A 36 6.98 -14.94 13.76
N ALA A 37 7.83 -15.86 14.23
CA ALA A 37 8.34 -15.86 15.60
C ALA A 37 9.09 -14.56 15.92
N ASP A 38 9.98 -14.13 15.03
CA ASP A 38 10.72 -12.88 15.18
C ASP A 38 9.81 -11.64 15.22
N PHE A 39 8.76 -11.64 14.38
CA PHE A 39 7.72 -10.61 14.42
C PHE A 39 7.03 -10.58 15.80
N LEU A 40 6.52 -11.72 16.30
CA LEU A 40 5.80 -11.75 17.58
C LEU A 40 6.67 -11.37 18.77
N ILE A 41 7.94 -11.78 18.79
CA ILE A 41 8.90 -11.41 19.83
C ILE A 41 9.09 -9.88 19.83
N ARG A 42 9.33 -9.27 18.66
CA ARG A 42 9.46 -7.82 18.54
C ARG A 42 8.16 -7.10 18.90
N PHE A 43 7.04 -7.58 18.40
CA PHE A 43 5.73 -7.01 18.71
C PHE A 43 5.48 -6.96 20.22
N ARG A 44 5.74 -8.05 20.96
CA ARG A 44 5.58 -8.04 22.43
C ARG A 44 6.53 -7.07 23.13
N LYS A 45 7.76 -6.94 22.63
CA LYS A 45 8.75 -6.02 23.18
C LYS A 45 8.38 -4.56 22.95
N ASP A 46 7.98 -4.23 21.73
CA ASP A 46 7.84 -2.85 21.25
C ASP A 46 6.44 -2.28 21.55
N SER A 47 5.40 -3.12 21.57
CA SER A 47 4.01 -2.67 21.82
C SER A 47 3.67 -2.44 23.28
N GLY A 48 4.33 -3.14 24.22
CA GLY A 48 3.90 -3.19 25.62
C GLY A 48 2.49 -3.76 25.84
N ALA A 49 1.95 -4.50 24.86
CA ALA A 49 0.57 -4.99 24.89
C ALA A 49 0.29 -5.91 26.08
N ASN A 50 -0.83 -5.67 26.77
CA ASN A 50 -1.40 -6.55 27.79
C ASN A 50 -2.66 -7.29 27.29
N LYS A 51 -3.24 -6.83 26.19
CA LYS A 51 -4.42 -7.40 25.54
C LYS A 51 -4.16 -7.57 24.06
N GLY A 52 -4.58 -8.69 23.51
CA GLY A 52 -4.50 -8.90 22.07
C GLY A 52 -5.10 -10.20 21.60
N ALA A 53 -5.22 -10.33 20.29
CA ALA A 53 -5.64 -11.54 19.61
C ALA A 53 -4.89 -11.68 18.29
N LEU A 54 -4.55 -12.91 17.93
CA LEU A 54 -4.04 -13.26 16.60
C LEU A 54 -5.16 -13.88 15.78
N CYS A 55 -5.43 -13.33 14.61
CA CYS A 55 -6.42 -13.84 13.67
C CYS A 55 -5.70 -14.41 12.44
N PHE A 56 -6.05 -15.65 12.08
CA PHE A 56 -5.47 -16.37 10.95
C PHE A 56 -6.58 -16.76 9.97
N ASP A 57 -6.24 -16.76 8.70
CA ASP A 57 -7.02 -17.50 7.71
C ASP A 57 -6.80 -19.00 7.89
N GLU A 58 -7.88 -19.76 8.09
CA GLU A 58 -7.80 -21.22 8.15
C GLU A 58 -7.58 -21.83 6.77
N SER A 59 -8.27 -21.28 5.77
CA SER A 59 -8.14 -21.64 4.37
C SER A 59 -7.69 -20.43 3.56
N LEU A 60 -6.76 -20.67 2.65
CA LEU A 60 -6.22 -19.63 1.76
C LEU A 60 -6.96 -19.56 0.41
N THR A 61 -7.91 -20.47 0.20
CA THR A 61 -8.62 -20.64 -1.08
C THR A 61 -10.15 -20.68 -0.93
N THR A 62 -10.66 -20.87 0.30
CA THR A 62 -12.10 -21.04 0.53
C THR A 62 -12.57 -20.25 1.75
N SER A 63 -13.57 -19.40 1.55
CA SER A 63 -14.36 -18.74 2.60
C SER A 63 -15.83 -18.66 2.17
N PHE A 64 -16.70 -18.14 3.03
CA PHE A 64 -18.10 -17.91 2.68
C PHE A 64 -18.26 -16.98 1.47
N ARG A 65 -17.27 -16.12 1.19
CA ARG A 65 -17.27 -15.25 0.00
C ARG A 65 -17.20 -16.04 -1.31
N ASN A 66 -16.61 -17.24 -1.31
CA ASN A 66 -16.63 -18.12 -2.49
C ASN A 66 -18.01 -18.72 -2.78
N GLU A 67 -18.93 -18.74 -1.80
CA GLU A 67 -20.34 -19.08 -2.02
C GLU A 67 -21.09 -17.95 -2.76
N ILE A 68 -20.60 -16.71 -2.61
CA ILE A 68 -21.15 -15.50 -3.24
C ILE A 68 -20.60 -15.33 -4.66
N ASP A 69 -19.28 -15.43 -4.81
CA ASP A 69 -18.60 -15.37 -6.10
C ASP A 69 -17.44 -16.39 -6.14
N PRO A 70 -17.55 -17.45 -6.96
CA PRO A 70 -16.45 -18.41 -7.15
C PRO A 70 -15.16 -17.79 -7.70
N GLY A 71 -15.24 -16.60 -8.32
CA GLY A 71 -14.08 -15.85 -8.80
C GLY A 71 -13.30 -15.13 -7.71
N TYR A 72 -13.87 -14.94 -6.52
CA TYR A 72 -13.21 -14.23 -5.42
C TYR A 72 -11.88 -14.91 -5.03
N LYS A 73 -10.79 -14.13 -5.04
CA LYS A 73 -9.41 -14.57 -4.80
C LYS A 73 -8.91 -15.74 -5.69
N ALA A 74 -9.63 -16.08 -6.77
CA ALA A 74 -9.29 -17.21 -7.65
C ALA A 74 -7.99 -17.01 -8.45
N ASN A 75 -7.50 -15.77 -8.53
CA ASN A 75 -6.20 -15.41 -9.10
C ASN A 75 -5.01 -15.68 -8.16
N ARG A 76 -5.26 -15.99 -6.88
CA ARG A 76 -4.19 -16.30 -5.92
C ARG A 76 -3.70 -17.75 -6.13
N PRO A 77 -2.37 -17.98 -6.19
CA PRO A 77 -1.85 -19.33 -6.35
C PRO A 77 -2.14 -20.19 -5.12
N GLU A 78 -2.35 -21.50 -5.33
CA GLU A 78 -2.49 -22.43 -4.22
C GLU A 78 -1.24 -22.43 -3.34
N ALA A 79 -1.46 -22.37 -2.02
CA ALA A 79 -0.38 -22.43 -1.06
C ALA A 79 0.31 -23.81 -1.10
N PRO A 80 1.64 -23.86 -1.25
CA PRO A 80 2.39 -25.12 -1.17
C PRO A 80 2.15 -25.84 0.15
N GLU A 81 2.18 -27.18 0.15
CA GLU A 81 2.00 -27.98 1.38
C GLU A 81 2.99 -27.61 2.49
N ASP A 82 4.22 -27.23 2.11
CA ASP A 82 5.24 -26.74 3.04
C ASP A 82 4.78 -25.46 3.78
N LEU A 83 4.11 -24.53 3.07
CA LEU A 83 3.56 -23.32 3.69
C LEU A 83 2.42 -23.64 4.65
N LYS A 84 1.55 -24.61 4.33
CA LYS A 84 0.48 -25.06 5.24
C LYS A 84 1.06 -25.63 6.54
N ARG A 85 2.14 -26.42 6.47
CA ARG A 85 2.88 -26.90 7.66
C ARG A 85 3.37 -25.71 8.50
N GLN A 86 4.01 -24.73 7.86
CA GLN A 86 4.56 -23.58 8.57
C GLN A 86 3.48 -22.67 9.18
N ILE A 87 2.31 -22.52 8.55
CA ILE A 87 1.15 -21.79 9.13
C ILE A 87 0.68 -22.45 10.43
N LYS A 88 0.60 -23.79 10.46
CA LYS A 88 0.24 -24.51 11.68
C LYS A 88 1.24 -24.22 12.81
N ALA A 89 2.54 -24.27 12.52
CA ALA A 89 3.58 -23.92 13.48
C ALA A 89 3.48 -22.46 13.97
N CYS A 90 3.06 -21.53 13.11
CA CYS A 90 2.81 -20.14 13.51
C CYS A 90 1.65 -20.01 14.51
N LYS A 91 0.58 -20.80 14.37
CA LYS A 91 -0.52 -20.87 15.34
C LYS A 91 -0.01 -21.38 16.69
N ASP A 92 0.74 -22.48 16.70
CA ASP A 92 1.34 -23.05 17.91
C ASP A 92 2.25 -22.02 18.63
N ILE A 93 3.08 -21.30 17.87
CA ILE A 93 3.94 -20.24 18.41
C ILE A 93 3.12 -19.08 18.99
N GLY A 94 2.03 -18.67 18.33
CA GLY A 94 1.12 -17.65 18.85
C GLY A 94 0.56 -18.00 20.22
N GLU A 95 0.10 -19.24 20.39
CA GLU A 95 -0.41 -19.74 21.67
C GLU A 95 0.68 -19.80 22.74
N MET A 96 1.87 -20.32 22.39
CA MET A 96 3.03 -20.37 23.30
C MET A 96 3.53 -18.97 23.69
N MET A 97 3.38 -17.98 22.80
CA MET A 97 3.65 -16.56 23.07
C MET A 97 2.57 -15.89 23.93
N GLY A 98 1.52 -16.64 24.31
CA GLY A 98 0.47 -16.21 25.23
C GLY A 98 -0.69 -15.47 24.59
N PHE A 99 -0.83 -15.51 23.26
CA PHE A 99 -1.95 -14.90 22.55
C PHE A 99 -3.15 -15.83 22.48
N PRO A 100 -4.38 -15.31 22.65
CA PRO A 100 -5.58 -15.91 22.08
C PRO A 100 -5.46 -15.99 20.55
N VAL A 101 -5.52 -17.21 20.00
CA VAL A 101 -5.42 -17.47 18.56
C VAL A 101 -6.80 -17.80 18.00
N TYR A 102 -7.19 -17.13 16.92
CA TYR A 102 -8.49 -17.27 16.26
C TYR A 102 -8.30 -17.65 14.79
N ALA A 103 -9.12 -18.59 14.34
CA ALA A 103 -9.22 -19.01 12.96
C ALA A 103 -10.62 -19.61 12.73
N SER A 104 -11.11 -19.56 11.51
CA SER A 104 -12.43 -20.08 11.14
C SER A 104 -12.35 -20.79 9.79
N PRO A 105 -12.97 -21.99 9.65
CA PRO A 105 -13.03 -22.67 8.36
C PRO A 105 -13.98 -21.99 7.37
N ARG A 106 -14.80 -21.04 7.83
CA ARG A 106 -15.82 -20.35 7.02
C ARG A 106 -15.53 -18.87 6.81
N TYR A 107 -14.92 -18.21 7.79
CA TYR A 107 -14.71 -16.77 7.81
C TYR A 107 -13.22 -16.43 7.77
N GLU A 108 -12.88 -15.31 7.17
CA GLU A 108 -11.49 -14.87 7.01
C GLU A 108 -10.97 -14.22 8.30
N ALA A 109 -9.65 -14.01 8.39
CA ALA A 109 -9.03 -13.33 9.52
C ALA A 109 -9.66 -11.94 9.76
N ASP A 110 -10.01 -11.24 8.68
CA ASP A 110 -10.58 -9.90 8.71
C ASP A 110 -11.95 -9.86 9.38
N ASP A 111 -12.78 -10.87 9.12
CA ASP A 111 -14.11 -11.02 9.75
C ASP A 111 -13.99 -11.32 11.25
N LEU A 112 -12.98 -12.09 11.64
CA LEU A 112 -12.68 -12.34 13.05
C LEU A 112 -12.20 -11.06 13.73
N ILE A 113 -11.33 -10.27 13.08
CA ILE A 113 -10.86 -8.97 13.58
C ILE A 113 -12.05 -8.01 13.73
N GLY A 114 -12.87 -7.85 12.69
CA GLY A 114 -14.05 -6.98 12.71
C GLY A 114 -15.03 -7.35 13.82
N SER A 115 -15.26 -8.64 14.01
CA SER A 115 -16.17 -9.13 15.05
C SER A 115 -15.61 -9.00 16.47
N LEU A 116 -14.32 -9.30 16.68
CA LEU A 116 -13.65 -9.09 17.96
C LEU A 116 -13.57 -7.61 18.32
N ALA A 117 -13.33 -6.73 17.35
CA ALA A 117 -13.35 -5.29 17.52
C ALA A 117 -14.69 -4.81 18.08
N ARG A 118 -15.79 -5.16 17.41
CA ARG A 118 -17.14 -4.81 17.84
C ARG A 118 -17.46 -5.37 19.23
N GLN A 119 -17.19 -6.65 19.47
CA GLN A 119 -17.45 -7.27 20.76
C GLN A 119 -16.65 -6.60 21.89
N TYR A 120 -15.38 -6.28 21.67
CA TYR A 120 -14.55 -5.61 22.67
C TYR A 120 -15.09 -4.22 23.01
N ARG A 121 -15.49 -3.42 22.02
CA ARG A 121 -16.13 -2.11 22.21
C ARG A 121 -17.44 -2.21 23.00
N GLN A 122 -18.19 -3.31 22.84
CA GLN A 122 -19.41 -3.57 23.61
C GLN A 122 -19.11 -3.98 25.06
N TRP A 123 -18.08 -4.78 25.31
CA TRP A 123 -17.70 -5.22 26.66
C TRP A 123 -17.01 -4.12 27.46
N LYS A 124 -16.27 -3.26 26.77
CA LYS A 124 -15.41 -2.23 27.34
C LYS A 124 -15.51 -1.01 26.44
N SER A 125 -15.69 0.17 27.02
CA SER A 125 -15.55 1.45 26.31
C SER A 125 -14.06 1.76 25.98
N GLY A 126 -13.35 0.80 25.41
CA GLY A 126 -11.92 0.87 25.11
C GLY A 126 -11.66 0.83 23.61
N SER A 127 -10.62 1.54 23.18
CA SER A 127 -10.15 1.54 21.79
C SER A 127 -9.36 0.29 21.42
N ILE A 128 -9.28 0.05 20.11
CA ILE A 128 -8.49 -1.00 19.49
C ILE A 128 -7.35 -0.44 18.64
N CYS A 129 -6.33 -1.28 18.44
CA CYS A 129 -5.29 -1.08 17.44
C CYS A 129 -5.28 -2.29 16.52
N ILE A 130 -5.60 -2.10 15.25
CA ILE A 130 -5.46 -3.14 14.22
C ILE A 130 -4.01 -3.14 13.74
N VAL A 131 -3.39 -4.32 13.72
CA VAL A 131 -1.99 -4.51 13.32
C VAL A 131 -1.99 -5.31 12.03
N SER A 132 -1.99 -4.60 10.90
CA SER A 132 -2.01 -5.18 9.55
C SER A 132 -1.39 -4.21 8.54
N THR A 133 -1.27 -4.64 7.30
CA THR A 133 -1.04 -3.77 6.12
C THR A 133 -2.23 -3.78 5.16
N ASP A 134 -3.26 -4.57 5.44
CA ASP A 134 -4.43 -4.67 4.59
C ASP A 134 -5.32 -3.42 4.73
N LYS A 135 -5.60 -2.79 3.60
CA LYS A 135 -6.42 -1.58 3.53
C LYS A 135 -7.89 -1.90 3.80
N ASP A 136 -8.33 -3.14 3.64
CA ASP A 136 -9.74 -3.53 3.77
C ASP A 136 -10.17 -3.43 5.24
N LEU A 137 -9.25 -3.72 6.16
CA LEU A 137 -9.42 -3.58 7.60
C LEU A 137 -9.60 -2.12 8.06
N LEU A 138 -9.29 -1.12 7.23
CA LEU A 138 -9.57 0.28 7.55
C LEU A 138 -11.06 0.53 7.76
N GLN A 139 -11.94 -0.28 7.15
CA GLN A 139 -13.39 -0.17 7.32
C GLN A 139 -13.87 -0.45 8.75
N VAL A 140 -13.05 -1.13 9.55
CA VAL A 140 -13.39 -1.54 10.93
C VAL A 140 -13.12 -0.43 11.96
N LEU A 141 -12.30 0.57 11.61
CA LEU A 141 -11.85 1.61 12.53
C LEU A 141 -12.99 2.56 12.93
N GLU A 142 -13.13 2.81 14.23
CA GLU A 142 -14.03 3.81 14.82
C GLU A 142 -13.23 4.95 15.47
N PRO A 143 -13.84 6.10 15.83
CA PRO A 143 -13.13 7.18 16.50
C PRO A 143 -12.38 6.74 17.75
N GLY A 144 -11.07 7.04 17.82
CA GLY A 144 -10.19 6.64 18.92
C GLY A 144 -9.44 5.33 18.70
N ASP A 145 -9.72 4.61 17.60
CA ASP A 145 -8.96 3.45 17.17
C ASP A 145 -7.74 3.82 16.33
N GLU A 146 -6.85 2.86 16.23
CA GLU A 146 -5.57 3.00 15.53
C GLU A 146 -5.33 1.86 14.56
N PHE A 147 -4.60 2.16 13.49
CA PHE A 147 -4.07 1.19 12.55
C PHE A 147 -2.54 1.26 12.58
N TRP A 148 -1.88 0.11 12.69
CA TRP A 148 -0.44 0.01 12.81
C TRP A 148 0.15 -0.96 11.80
N ASN A 149 0.85 -0.39 10.82
CA ASN A 149 1.78 -1.15 9.99
C ASN A 149 3.07 -1.37 10.78
N PHE A 150 3.12 -2.47 11.54
CA PHE A 150 4.26 -2.83 12.38
C PHE A 150 5.56 -2.95 11.58
N GLY A 151 5.48 -3.39 10.32
CA GLY A 151 6.64 -3.59 9.47
C GLY A 151 7.40 -2.29 9.15
N LYS A 152 6.68 -1.18 9.01
CA LYS A 152 7.22 0.15 8.70
C LYS A 152 7.27 1.08 9.92
N ASP A 153 6.84 0.60 11.08
CA ASP A 153 6.58 1.40 12.28
C ASP A 153 5.69 2.64 11.99
N GLU A 154 4.69 2.44 11.11
CA GLU A 154 3.76 3.49 10.71
C GLU A 154 2.43 3.28 11.41
N ARG A 155 2.03 4.25 12.22
CA ARG A 155 0.81 4.20 13.02
C ARG A 155 -0.03 5.45 12.82
N PHE A 156 -1.33 5.27 12.67
CA PHE A 156 -2.25 6.38 12.49
C PHE A 156 -3.63 6.09 13.09
N GLU A 157 -4.33 7.17 13.44
CA GLU A 157 -5.70 7.11 13.96
C GLU A 157 -6.72 7.11 12.82
N THR A 158 -7.95 6.68 13.12
CA THR A 158 -9.10 6.65 12.20
C THR A 158 -9.27 7.92 11.37
N ALA A 159 -8.98 9.10 11.93
CA ALA A 159 -9.10 10.38 11.21
C ALA A 159 -8.19 10.47 9.96
N ALA A 160 -7.05 9.77 9.96
CA ALA A 160 -6.13 9.76 8.81
C ALA A 160 -6.63 8.88 7.65
N VAL A 161 -7.67 8.06 7.84
CA VAL A 161 -8.24 7.23 6.77
C VAL A 161 -8.79 8.10 5.64
N GLN A 162 -9.41 9.24 5.96
CA GLN A 162 -9.96 10.14 4.95
C GLN A 162 -8.88 10.77 4.07
N GLU A 163 -7.73 11.13 4.64
CA GLU A 163 -6.60 11.65 3.87
C GLU A 163 -6.00 10.58 2.95
N ARG A 164 -5.96 9.31 3.41
CA ARG A 164 -5.35 8.18 2.69
C ARG A 164 -6.25 7.59 1.60
N MET A 165 -7.53 7.41 1.89
CA MET A 165 -8.49 6.70 1.04
C MET A 165 -9.43 7.65 0.29
N GLY A 166 -9.44 8.94 0.64
CA GLY A 166 -10.40 9.92 0.11
C GLY A 166 -11.80 9.80 0.69
N VAL A 167 -12.04 8.84 1.60
CA VAL A 167 -13.34 8.55 2.23
C VAL A 167 -13.18 8.24 3.71
N ALA A 168 -14.25 8.40 4.49
CA ALA A 168 -14.23 7.99 5.90
C ALA A 168 -14.06 6.47 6.04
N ALA A 169 -13.58 5.99 7.20
CA ALA A 169 -13.43 4.56 7.49
C ALA A 169 -14.71 3.77 7.19
N SER A 170 -15.88 4.27 7.63
CA SER A 170 -17.19 3.65 7.38
C SER A 170 -17.59 3.54 5.91
N GLN A 171 -16.86 4.18 5.00
CA GLN A 171 -17.12 4.19 3.55
C GLN A 171 -16.09 3.37 2.76
N VAL A 172 -15.09 2.78 3.41
CA VAL A 172 -14.02 2.03 2.72
C VAL A 172 -14.57 0.81 1.97
N ALA A 173 -15.50 0.05 2.57
CA ALA A 173 -16.14 -1.09 1.89
C ALA A 173 -16.91 -0.63 0.63
N ASP A 174 -17.69 0.44 0.76
CA ASP A 174 -18.44 1.04 -0.35
C ASP A 174 -17.52 1.58 -1.45
N LEU A 175 -16.37 2.15 -1.08
CA LEU A 175 -15.35 2.59 -2.03
C LEU A 175 -14.83 1.41 -2.84
N LEU A 176 -14.41 0.33 -2.17
CA LEU A 176 -13.90 -0.88 -2.82
C LEU A 176 -14.99 -1.58 -3.66
N ALA A 177 -16.25 -1.55 -3.24
CA ALA A 177 -17.35 -2.10 -4.03
C ALA A 177 -17.57 -1.35 -5.35
N LEU A 178 -17.38 -0.03 -5.35
CA LEU A 178 -17.49 0.81 -6.54
C LEU A 178 -16.27 0.65 -7.45
N THR A 179 -15.06 0.62 -6.89
CA THR A 179 -13.81 0.61 -7.66
C THR A 179 -13.33 -0.77 -8.06
N GLY A 180 -13.73 -1.79 -7.32
CA GLY A 180 -13.16 -3.12 -7.37
C GLY A 180 -11.87 -3.24 -6.55
N ASP A 181 -11.39 -4.48 -6.48
CA ASP A 181 -10.10 -4.86 -5.92
C ASP A 181 -9.46 -5.97 -6.77
N ALA A 182 -8.40 -5.63 -7.50
CA ALA A 182 -7.71 -6.58 -8.36
C ALA A 182 -6.96 -7.68 -7.57
N VAL A 183 -6.52 -7.41 -6.33
CA VAL A 183 -5.83 -8.38 -5.48
C VAL A 183 -6.79 -9.53 -5.12
N ASP A 184 -8.06 -9.19 -4.90
CA ASP A 184 -9.13 -10.11 -4.52
C ASP A 184 -10.02 -10.56 -5.68
N ASN A 185 -9.66 -10.16 -6.90
CA ASN A 185 -10.41 -10.43 -8.12
C ASN A 185 -11.86 -9.93 -8.06
N ILE A 186 -12.07 -8.78 -7.41
CA ILE A 186 -13.33 -8.05 -7.36
C ILE A 186 -13.32 -7.01 -8.49
N PRO A 187 -14.20 -7.11 -9.49
CA PRO A 187 -14.10 -6.29 -10.71
C PRO A 187 -14.47 -4.82 -10.52
N GLY A 188 -15.37 -4.50 -9.59
CA GLY A 188 -15.92 -3.15 -9.45
C GLY A 188 -16.75 -2.68 -10.64
N LEU A 189 -17.00 -1.37 -10.71
CA LEU A 189 -17.79 -0.77 -11.78
C LEU A 189 -16.89 -0.17 -12.88
N PRO A 190 -17.11 -0.54 -14.15
CA PRO A 190 -16.23 -0.11 -15.23
C PRO A 190 -16.28 1.41 -15.41
N GLY A 191 -15.12 2.05 -15.30
CA GLY A 191 -14.98 3.50 -15.46
C GLY A 191 -15.36 4.33 -14.22
N ILE A 192 -15.55 3.70 -13.06
CA ILE A 192 -15.64 4.38 -11.76
C ILE A 192 -14.37 4.08 -10.96
N GLY A 193 -13.36 4.95 -11.10
CA GLY A 193 -12.12 4.88 -10.32
C GLY A 193 -12.23 5.55 -8.95
N GLY A 194 -11.17 5.41 -8.12
CA GLY A 194 -11.13 5.86 -6.73
C GLY A 194 -11.58 7.30 -6.49
N ALA A 195 -11.08 8.26 -7.27
CA ALA A 195 -11.48 9.67 -7.13
C ALA A 195 -12.98 9.90 -7.43
N THR A 196 -13.55 9.15 -8.37
CA THR A 196 -14.97 9.26 -8.72
C THR A 196 -15.83 8.62 -7.64
N ALA A 197 -15.48 7.41 -7.19
CA ALA A 197 -16.16 6.71 -6.12
C ALA A 197 -16.13 7.53 -4.81
N ALA A 198 -14.96 8.05 -4.44
CA ALA A 198 -14.81 8.90 -3.26
C ALA A 198 -15.72 10.14 -3.32
N ARG A 199 -15.79 10.83 -4.47
CA ARG A 199 -16.69 11.98 -4.64
C ARG A 199 -18.17 11.58 -4.54
N LEU A 200 -18.57 10.44 -5.11
CA LEU A 200 -19.94 9.94 -4.97
C LEU A 200 -20.26 9.68 -3.50
N LEU A 201 -19.36 9.03 -2.77
CA LEU A 201 -19.54 8.70 -1.36
C LEU A 201 -19.48 9.92 -0.45
N GLN A 202 -18.64 10.91 -0.73
CA GLN A 202 -18.63 12.17 0.01
C GLN A 202 -19.96 12.93 -0.14
N TYR A 203 -20.59 12.87 -1.31
CA TYR A 203 -21.87 13.54 -1.56
C TYR A 203 -23.07 12.76 -0.97
N TYR A 204 -23.15 11.46 -1.25
CA TYR A 204 -24.32 10.63 -0.86
C TYR A 204 -24.18 9.98 0.53
N GLY A 205 -22.96 9.86 1.05
CA GLY A 205 -22.67 9.22 2.35
C GLY A 205 -22.46 7.70 2.25
N SER A 206 -23.21 6.99 1.42
CA SER A 206 -23.07 5.54 1.22
C SER A 206 -23.56 5.09 -0.15
N VAL A 207 -23.26 3.85 -0.54
CA VAL A 207 -23.84 3.24 -1.74
C VAL A 207 -25.36 3.09 -1.61
N ASP A 208 -25.90 2.77 -0.43
CA ASP A 208 -27.36 2.70 -0.22
C ASP A 208 -28.04 4.04 -0.50
N ALA A 209 -27.48 5.13 0.01
CA ALA A 209 -28.00 6.47 -0.22
C ALA A 209 -27.83 6.91 -1.69
N LEU A 210 -26.73 6.52 -2.34
CA LEU A 210 -26.52 6.73 -3.78
C LEU A 210 -27.60 6.02 -4.60
N LEU A 211 -27.87 4.74 -4.31
CA LEU A 211 -28.89 3.94 -5.01
C LEU A 211 -30.30 4.49 -4.78
N ALA A 212 -30.62 4.91 -3.56
CA ALA A 212 -31.90 5.55 -3.25
C ALA A 212 -32.14 6.87 -4.00
N ASN A 213 -31.08 7.52 -4.47
CA ASN A 213 -31.14 8.79 -5.20
C ASN A 213 -30.70 8.66 -6.67
N LEU A 214 -30.53 7.44 -7.19
CA LEU A 214 -29.93 7.17 -8.49
C LEU A 214 -30.69 7.85 -9.65
N ASP A 215 -32.03 7.90 -9.56
CA ASP A 215 -32.90 8.56 -10.53
C ASP A 215 -32.61 10.05 -10.72
N SER A 216 -32.05 10.69 -9.69
CA SER A 216 -31.73 12.12 -9.67
C SER A 216 -30.25 12.42 -9.92
N LEU A 217 -29.39 11.40 -9.97
CA LEU A 217 -27.94 11.56 -10.08
C LEU A 217 -27.55 12.36 -11.33
N ASP A 218 -28.16 12.10 -12.48
CA ASP A 218 -27.93 12.81 -13.74
C ASP A 218 -28.21 14.31 -13.68
N LYS A 219 -29.06 14.75 -12.75
CA LYS A 219 -29.40 16.16 -12.52
C LYS A 219 -28.46 16.85 -11.52
N ASN A 220 -27.54 16.10 -10.90
CA ASN A 220 -26.59 16.63 -9.94
C ASN A 220 -25.44 17.36 -10.65
N SER A 221 -25.47 18.70 -10.60
CA SER A 221 -24.45 19.55 -11.20
C SER A 221 -23.11 19.58 -10.46
N GLU A 222 -23.07 19.17 -9.18
CA GLU A 222 -21.82 19.11 -8.39
C GLU A 222 -20.94 17.93 -8.84
N ILE A 223 -21.57 16.87 -9.37
CA ILE A 223 -20.88 15.67 -9.82
C ILE A 223 -20.65 15.75 -11.33
N ARG A 224 -19.52 16.34 -11.75
CA ARG A 224 -19.08 16.31 -13.15
C ARG A 224 -19.09 14.88 -13.70
N GLY A 225 -19.90 14.63 -14.72
CA GLY A 225 -20.07 13.31 -15.34
C GLY A 225 -21.26 12.49 -14.83
N ALA A 226 -22.13 13.07 -13.98
CA ALA A 226 -23.21 12.34 -13.33
C ALA A 226 -24.13 11.52 -14.27
N PRO A 227 -24.55 12.00 -15.46
CA PRO A 227 -25.36 11.19 -16.37
C PRO A 227 -24.65 9.90 -16.81
N ARG A 228 -23.32 9.94 -17.00
CA ARG A 228 -22.51 8.77 -17.34
C ARG A 228 -22.45 7.79 -16.16
N PHE A 229 -22.22 8.29 -14.95
CA PHE A 229 -22.12 7.42 -13.76
C PHE A 229 -23.46 6.77 -13.42
N LYS A 230 -24.58 7.50 -13.57
CA LYS A 230 -25.93 6.93 -13.47
C LYS A 230 -26.09 5.73 -14.41
N ALA A 231 -25.79 5.92 -15.70
CA ALA A 231 -25.89 4.85 -16.68
C ALA A 231 -24.97 3.65 -16.36
N ILE A 232 -23.74 3.89 -15.88
CA ILE A 232 -22.83 2.81 -15.46
C ILE A 232 -23.42 2.04 -14.27
N ILE A 233 -23.88 2.73 -13.24
CA ILE A 233 -24.43 2.10 -12.04
C ILE A 233 -25.70 1.30 -12.39
N GLU A 234 -26.63 1.88 -13.15
CA GLU A 234 -27.86 1.21 -13.60
C GLU A 234 -27.57 -0.08 -14.40
N GLN A 235 -26.54 -0.06 -15.25
CA GLN A 235 -26.17 -1.20 -16.07
C GLN A 235 -25.40 -2.30 -15.32
N ASN A 236 -24.91 -2.02 -14.11
CA ASN A 236 -24.02 -2.91 -13.35
C ASN A 236 -24.48 -3.08 -11.89
N LEU A 237 -25.79 -2.98 -11.62
CA LEU A 237 -26.34 -3.09 -10.26
C LEU A 237 -26.02 -4.46 -9.61
N ASP A 238 -26.07 -5.54 -10.37
CA ASP A 238 -25.75 -6.89 -9.92
C ASP A 238 -24.26 -7.04 -9.54
N VAL A 239 -23.38 -6.41 -10.32
CA VAL A 239 -21.94 -6.36 -10.03
C VAL A 239 -21.69 -5.55 -8.77
N LEU A 240 -22.37 -4.41 -8.60
CA LEU A 240 -22.24 -3.58 -7.42
C LEU A 240 -22.71 -4.33 -6.17
N GLU A 241 -23.90 -4.93 -6.20
CA GLU A 241 -24.46 -5.67 -5.08
C GLU A 241 -23.55 -6.83 -4.65
N ARG A 242 -23.06 -7.62 -5.63
CA ARG A 242 -22.08 -8.68 -5.37
C ARG A 242 -20.78 -8.13 -4.78
N SER A 243 -20.24 -7.05 -5.34
CA SER A 243 -18.99 -6.44 -4.84
C SER A 243 -19.15 -5.88 -3.43
N ARG A 244 -20.33 -5.36 -3.06
CA ARG A 244 -20.62 -4.94 -1.68
C ARG A 244 -20.58 -6.12 -0.71
N GLN A 245 -21.14 -7.26 -1.10
CA GLN A 245 -21.13 -8.47 -0.27
C GLN A 245 -19.70 -9.03 -0.09
N LEU A 246 -18.86 -8.93 -1.12
CA LEU A 246 -17.47 -9.40 -1.07
C LEU A 246 -16.56 -8.47 -0.24
N THR A 247 -16.71 -7.15 -0.37
CA THR A 247 -15.83 -6.15 0.27
C THR A 247 -16.18 -5.85 1.73
N ALA A 248 -17.42 -6.10 2.16
CA ALA A 248 -17.84 -5.88 3.52
C ALA A 248 -17.25 -6.93 4.48
N ILE A 249 -16.57 -6.46 5.54
CA ILE A 249 -16.10 -7.30 6.64
C ILE A 249 -17.27 -7.61 7.58
N VAL A 250 -17.42 -8.89 7.94
CA VAL A 250 -18.43 -9.31 8.90
C VAL A 250 -17.99 -8.90 10.31
N THR A 251 -18.85 -8.17 11.01
CA THR A 251 -18.54 -7.64 12.36
C THR A 251 -19.44 -8.18 13.47
N ASP A 252 -20.41 -9.05 13.16
CA ASP A 252 -21.41 -9.56 14.09
C ASP A 252 -21.24 -11.06 14.41
N LEU A 253 -20.10 -11.66 14.04
CA LEU A 253 -19.81 -13.04 14.41
C LEU A 253 -19.77 -13.19 15.94
N GLN A 254 -20.38 -14.27 16.43
CA GLN A 254 -20.27 -14.66 17.83
C GLN A 254 -18.95 -15.43 18.05
N VAL A 255 -17.85 -14.68 18.09
CA VAL A 255 -16.53 -15.21 18.39
C VAL A 255 -16.42 -15.57 19.89
N GLU A 256 -16.12 -16.82 20.21
CA GLU A 256 -15.95 -17.28 21.59
C GLU A 256 -14.73 -16.63 22.26
N GLN A 257 -14.87 -16.19 23.52
CA GLN A 257 -13.72 -15.69 24.27
C GLN A 257 -12.79 -16.82 24.68
N LYS A 258 -11.59 -16.89 24.09
CA LYS A 258 -10.55 -17.88 24.45
C LYS A 258 -9.75 -17.50 25.69
N SER A 259 -9.92 -16.29 26.19
CA SER A 259 -9.32 -15.81 27.45
C SER A 259 -10.19 -14.72 28.07
N SER A 260 -10.03 -14.51 29.38
CA SER A 260 -10.73 -13.44 30.10
C SER A 260 -10.39 -12.09 29.48
N ASN A 261 -11.37 -11.46 28.83
CA ASN A 261 -11.24 -10.10 28.29
C ASN A 261 -10.03 -9.90 27.34
N LEU A 262 -9.65 -10.96 26.60
CA LEU A 262 -8.53 -10.98 25.66
C LEU A 262 -7.17 -10.62 26.27
N ASP A 263 -6.96 -10.95 27.55
CA ASP A 263 -5.69 -10.74 28.24
C ASP A 263 -4.59 -11.66 27.68
N LEU A 264 -3.43 -11.08 27.37
CA LEU A 264 -2.24 -11.83 26.95
C LEU A 264 -1.63 -12.53 28.16
N LYS A 265 -1.39 -13.83 28.03
CA LYS A 265 -0.65 -14.62 29.03
C LYS A 265 0.86 -14.34 28.90
N PRO A 266 1.66 -14.57 29.96
CA PRO A 266 3.10 -14.63 29.82
C PRO A 266 3.49 -15.73 28.81
N PRO A 267 4.52 -15.51 27.96
CA PRO A 267 5.02 -16.56 27.07
C PRO A 267 5.53 -17.78 27.83
N ASP A 268 5.26 -18.98 27.33
CA ASP A 268 5.83 -20.24 27.83
C ASP A 268 7.24 -20.42 27.26
N ILE A 269 8.20 -19.76 27.90
CA ILE A 269 9.60 -19.72 27.43
C ILE A 269 10.21 -21.12 27.35
N ALA A 270 9.86 -22.03 28.27
CA ALA A 270 10.39 -23.39 28.25
C ALA A 270 9.92 -24.15 27.01
N LYS A 271 8.61 -24.11 26.71
CA LYS A 271 8.07 -24.74 25.50
C LYS A 271 8.57 -24.08 24.22
N LEU A 272 8.66 -22.75 24.17
CA LEU A 272 9.22 -22.05 23.01
C LEU A 272 10.66 -22.49 22.73
N LYS A 273 11.45 -22.65 23.80
CA LYS A 273 12.83 -23.12 23.69
C LYS A 273 12.91 -24.54 23.11
N GLU A 274 12.15 -25.47 23.68
CA GLU A 274 12.06 -26.84 23.19
C GLU A 274 11.56 -26.91 21.74
N TYR A 275 10.55 -26.11 21.40
CA TYR A 275 9.95 -26.06 20.07
C TYR A 275 10.93 -25.51 19.02
N PHE A 276 11.62 -24.41 19.31
CA PHE A 276 12.64 -23.84 18.41
C PHE A 276 13.86 -24.74 18.28
N GLU A 277 14.26 -25.43 19.35
CA GLU A 277 15.31 -26.45 19.28
C GLU A 277 14.89 -27.62 18.39
N THR A 278 13.66 -28.11 18.53
CA THR A 278 13.12 -29.22 17.72
C THR A 278 13.14 -28.85 16.25
N LEU A 279 12.64 -27.66 15.92
CA LEU A 279 12.59 -27.16 14.55
C LEU A 279 13.95 -26.70 14.02
N GLY A 280 15.05 -26.80 14.77
CA GLY A 280 16.37 -26.32 14.33
C GLY A 280 16.46 -24.80 14.09
N VAL A 281 15.40 -24.06 14.42
CA VAL A 281 15.30 -22.62 14.14
C VAL A 281 15.88 -21.83 15.31
N GLY A 282 17.19 -21.68 15.27
CA GLY A 282 17.86 -20.45 15.70
C GLY A 282 18.22 -20.32 17.19
N ALA A 283 19.50 -20.59 17.48
CA ALA A 283 20.21 -19.98 18.62
C ALA A 283 20.01 -18.44 18.71
N ARG A 284 19.73 -17.78 17.58
CA ARG A 284 19.45 -16.33 17.47
C ARG A 284 18.05 -15.92 17.93
N LEU A 285 17.02 -16.76 17.74
CA LEU A 285 15.70 -16.53 18.34
C LEU A 285 15.75 -16.81 19.85
N MET A 286 16.44 -17.89 20.21
CA MET A 286 16.67 -18.32 21.59
C MET A 286 17.41 -17.26 22.41
N SER A 287 18.42 -16.60 21.84
CA SER A 287 19.12 -15.51 22.50
C SER A 287 18.19 -14.32 22.75
N ARG A 288 17.35 -13.94 21.77
CA ARG A 288 16.36 -12.85 21.91
C ARG A 288 15.29 -13.13 22.96
N LEU A 289 14.85 -14.38 23.11
CA LEU A 289 13.96 -14.81 24.20
C LEU A 289 14.63 -14.75 25.58
N SER A 290 15.97 -14.81 25.63
CA SER A 290 16.75 -14.91 26.88
C SER A 290 17.35 -13.58 27.34
N THR A 291 17.56 -12.62 26.43
CA THR A 291 18.26 -11.35 26.72
C THR A 291 17.35 -10.17 27.03
N ASP A 292 16.07 -10.24 26.72
CA ASP A 292 15.10 -9.20 27.09
C ASP A 292 13.94 -9.89 27.81
N ALA A 293 13.67 -9.48 29.05
CA ALA A 293 12.43 -9.86 29.72
C ALA A 293 11.28 -9.40 28.83
N VAL A 294 10.67 -10.32 28.06
CA VAL A 294 9.36 -10.10 27.45
C VAL A 294 8.47 -9.70 28.63
N PRO A 295 8.05 -8.43 28.75
CA PRO A 295 7.44 -7.98 29.98
C PRO A 295 6.21 -8.85 30.23
N ALA A 296 6.18 -9.50 31.40
CA ALA A 296 4.94 -10.04 31.91
C ALA A 296 3.94 -8.87 31.91
N ALA A 297 2.77 -9.07 31.30
CA ALA A 297 1.75 -8.04 31.13
C ALA A 297 1.67 -7.15 32.37
N ALA A 298 1.92 -5.85 32.19
CA ALA A 298 1.91 -4.90 33.30
C ALA A 298 0.53 -4.94 33.97
N ARG A 299 0.49 -5.37 35.25
CA ARG A 299 -0.72 -5.31 36.07
C ARG A 299 -1.21 -3.86 36.11
N PRO A 300 -2.52 -3.62 36.08
CA PRO A 300 -3.05 -2.27 36.30
C PRO A 300 -2.57 -1.77 37.66
N GLN A 301 -1.91 -0.62 37.68
CA GLN A 301 -1.72 0.12 38.92
C GLN A 301 -3.11 0.59 39.37
N GLU A 302 -3.59 0.02 40.48
CA GLU A 302 -4.69 0.61 41.23
C GLU A 302 -4.30 2.06 41.55
N THR A 303 -5.05 3.01 40.99
CA THR A 303 -5.05 4.40 41.43
C THR A 303 -5.69 4.45 42.81
N GLY A 304 -4.89 4.13 43.83
CA GLY A 304 -5.24 4.34 45.23
C GLY A 304 -5.40 5.83 45.48
N ALA A 305 -6.64 6.31 45.35
CA ALA A 305 -7.09 7.56 45.94
C ALA A 305 -6.80 7.48 47.45
N LYS A 306 -5.82 8.25 47.93
CA LYS A 306 -5.58 8.44 49.35
C LYS A 306 -6.64 9.36 49.92
N ASP A 307 -7.76 8.78 50.32
CA ASP A 307 -8.63 9.35 51.36
C ASP A 307 -7.86 9.39 52.68
N LYS A 308 -7.38 10.58 53.06
CA LYS A 308 -6.91 10.84 54.42
C LYS A 308 -8.13 10.99 55.34
N LYS A 309 -8.62 9.86 55.87
CA LYS A 309 -9.45 9.87 57.08
C LYS A 309 -8.58 9.95 58.33
N THR A 310 -8.80 11.04 59.04
CA THR A 310 -8.38 11.40 60.38
C THR A 310 -8.63 10.26 61.38
N ARG A 311 -7.60 9.90 62.17
CA ARG A 311 -7.80 9.24 63.46
C ARG A 311 -6.90 9.92 64.50
N ALA A 312 -7.56 10.63 65.41
CA ALA A 312 -6.97 11.28 66.56
C ALA A 312 -6.27 10.25 67.46
N LYS A 313 -5.06 10.60 67.92
CA LYS A 313 -4.52 10.14 69.21
C LYS A 313 -3.84 11.32 69.90
N GLN A 314 -4.27 11.51 71.14
CA GLN A 314 -3.81 12.47 72.12
C GLN A 314 -2.32 12.29 72.42
N ALA A 315 -1.60 13.41 72.50
CA ALA A 315 -0.50 13.61 73.45
C ALA A 315 -0.33 15.12 73.62
N GLY A 316 -0.62 15.62 74.82
CA GLY A 316 -0.54 17.04 75.13
C GLY A 316 0.89 17.53 75.36
N LYS A 317 1.14 18.80 75.04
CA LYS A 317 1.80 19.75 75.96
C LYS A 317 1.82 21.15 75.36
N LYS A 318 1.23 22.08 76.12
CA LYS A 318 1.68 23.45 76.42
C LYS A 318 2.47 24.18 75.32
N SER A 319 1.89 25.26 74.79
CA SER A 319 2.09 26.65 75.27
C SER A 319 1.69 27.61 74.14
N ARG A 320 0.70 28.47 74.39
CA ARG A 320 0.84 29.94 74.46
C ARG A 320 1.32 30.57 73.15
N ASP A 321 0.37 31.11 72.41
CA ASP A 321 0.12 32.57 72.27
C ASP A 321 0.55 32.88 70.83
N ASN A 322 -0.12 33.68 70.01
CA ASN A 322 -1.13 34.69 70.22
C ASN A 322 -1.86 34.89 68.88
N SER A 323 -3.04 35.51 68.95
CA SER A 323 -3.68 36.41 67.96
C SER A 323 -2.99 36.59 66.60
N GLY A 324 -3.66 36.53 65.46
CA GLY A 324 -5.00 37.05 65.18
C GLY A 324 -4.94 37.80 63.85
N GLU A 325 -6.08 37.80 63.16
CA GLU A 325 -6.51 38.73 62.10
C GLU A 325 -5.64 38.86 60.84
N ALA A 326 -6.09 38.37 59.69
CA ALA A 326 -7.18 38.86 58.83
C ALA A 326 -6.73 39.92 57.80
N ILE A 327 -6.71 39.48 56.52
CA ILE A 327 -7.30 40.06 55.28
C ILE A 327 -7.03 41.57 54.98
N PRO A 328 -7.06 42.07 53.71
CA PRO A 328 -6.46 41.64 52.44
C PRO A 328 -5.66 42.78 51.74
N GLY A 329 -4.97 42.42 50.66
CA GLY A 329 -5.22 43.11 49.38
C GLY A 329 -4.11 43.94 48.76
N LYS A 330 -4.31 44.08 47.44
CA LYS A 330 -3.75 45.06 46.49
C LYS A 330 -2.44 44.74 45.75
N THR A 331 -2.65 44.42 44.47
CA THR A 331 -2.11 45.07 43.26
C THR A 331 -0.62 45.43 43.20
N GLY A 332 0.05 44.93 42.17
CA GLY A 332 1.34 45.47 41.72
C GLY A 332 1.76 44.87 40.39
N LYS A 333 1.73 45.70 39.34
CA LYS A 333 2.23 45.42 37.99
C LYS A 333 3.77 45.44 37.95
N ASN A 334 4.29 44.71 36.95
CA ASN A 334 5.55 44.90 36.21
C ASN A 334 6.88 44.68 36.96
N ALA A 335 7.69 43.72 36.49
CA ALA A 335 8.80 44.01 35.57
C ALA A 335 9.67 42.75 35.34
N GLU A 336 9.96 42.52 34.06
CA GLU A 336 11.25 42.10 33.48
C GLU A 336 12.02 40.90 34.03
N GLY A 337 12.32 39.94 33.14
CA GLY A 337 13.30 38.90 33.46
C GLY A 337 13.57 37.85 32.39
N ARG A 338 14.23 38.26 31.30
CA ARG A 338 15.14 37.42 30.48
C ARG A 338 14.55 36.21 29.73
N SER A 339 14.30 36.47 28.45
CA SER A 339 14.51 35.56 27.32
C SER A 339 15.80 34.75 27.45
N LYS A 340 15.69 33.43 27.39
CA LYS A 340 16.78 32.52 27.02
C LYS A 340 16.37 31.75 25.76
N SER A 341 16.99 32.18 24.66
CA SER A 341 17.61 31.32 23.64
C SER A 341 16.74 30.18 23.09
N GLY A 342 16.04 30.48 21.99
CA GLY A 342 15.51 29.47 21.08
C GLY A 342 16.60 28.53 20.57
N ARG A 343 16.48 27.25 20.91
CA ARG A 343 17.16 26.17 20.21
C ARG A 343 16.23 25.68 19.12
N ARG A 344 16.41 26.23 17.92
CA ARG A 344 15.76 25.78 16.68
C ARG A 344 16.15 24.32 16.46
N MET A 345 15.30 23.37 16.86
CA MET A 345 15.47 21.97 16.48
C MET A 345 15.30 21.87 14.97
N LYS A 346 16.36 21.43 14.31
CA LYS A 346 16.34 21.01 12.90
C LYS A 346 15.29 19.91 12.76
N MET A 347 14.21 20.20 12.05
CA MET A 347 13.38 19.16 11.43
C MET A 347 14.29 18.27 10.57
N LYS A 348 14.39 16.98 10.92
CA LYS A 348 14.87 15.95 9.99
C LYS A 348 13.77 15.74 8.94
N LYS A 349 14.16 15.83 7.67
CA LYS A 349 13.30 15.64 6.50
C LYS A 349 13.53 14.21 5.96
N SER A 350 12.41 13.55 5.66
CA SER A 350 12.14 12.41 4.75
C SER A 350 12.67 11.00 5.07
N ASP A 351 11.80 10.14 5.62
CA ASP A 351 11.83 8.66 5.50
C ASP A 351 10.83 8.13 4.44
N SER A 352 9.83 8.92 4.01
CA SER A 352 8.82 8.51 3.00
C SER A 352 9.37 8.38 1.58
N GLN A 353 10.37 9.19 1.24
CA GLN A 353 10.89 9.28 -0.13
C GLN A 353 11.84 8.12 -0.47
N ASP A 354 12.44 7.47 0.52
CA ASP A 354 13.28 6.29 0.33
C ASP A 354 12.42 5.03 0.10
N GLY A 355 11.26 4.91 0.77
CA GLY A 355 10.33 3.80 0.53
C GLY A 355 9.66 3.82 -0.86
N PHE A 356 9.37 5.01 -1.40
CA PHE A 356 8.88 5.12 -2.79
C PHE A 356 9.98 4.82 -3.80
N VAL A 357 11.25 5.10 -3.47
CA VAL A 357 12.40 4.73 -4.30
C VAL A 357 12.54 3.21 -4.38
N ASP A 358 12.49 2.51 -3.25
CA ASP A 358 12.58 1.05 -3.20
C ASP A 358 11.46 0.39 -4.02
N TYR A 359 10.23 0.88 -3.88
CA TYR A 359 9.10 0.43 -4.68
C TYR A 359 9.31 0.62 -6.19
N VAL A 360 9.87 1.75 -6.61
CA VAL A 360 10.16 2.02 -8.03
C VAL A 360 11.30 1.15 -8.56
N GLU A 361 12.29 0.82 -7.73
CA GLU A 361 13.34 -0.14 -8.09
C GLU A 361 12.77 -1.54 -8.30
N ASP A 362 11.87 -1.98 -7.41
CA ASP A 362 11.16 -3.27 -7.52
C ASP A 362 10.23 -3.31 -8.74
N LEU A 363 9.48 -2.23 -8.99
CA LEU A 363 8.55 -2.09 -10.11
C LEU A 363 9.26 -2.32 -11.46
N PHE A 364 10.53 -1.91 -11.56
CA PHE A 364 11.33 -2.02 -12.78
C PHE A 364 12.39 -3.14 -12.76
N SER A 365 12.43 -3.96 -11.72
CA SER A 365 13.40 -5.05 -11.55
C SER A 365 13.46 -6.01 -12.75
N GLY A 366 12.32 -6.23 -13.44
CA GLY A 366 12.21 -7.05 -14.65
C GLY A 366 12.97 -6.51 -15.88
N LEU A 367 13.46 -5.27 -15.83
CA LEU A 367 14.27 -4.65 -16.88
C LEU A 367 15.77 -4.83 -16.66
N GLY A 368 16.18 -5.60 -15.65
CA GLY A 368 17.58 -5.80 -15.28
C GLY A 368 18.02 -4.83 -14.18
N GLN A 369 19.31 -4.47 -14.15
CA GLN A 369 19.86 -3.67 -13.04
C GLN A 369 19.37 -2.21 -13.08
N ILE A 370 18.40 -1.93 -12.21
CA ILE A 370 17.88 -0.59 -11.92
C ILE A 370 18.63 0.00 -10.72
N SER A 371 18.82 1.31 -10.74
CA SER A 371 19.34 2.05 -9.59
C SER A 371 18.74 3.44 -9.52
N ALA A 372 18.41 3.88 -8.31
CA ALA A 372 18.02 5.23 -8.01
C ALA A 372 19.21 6.04 -7.49
N ARG A 373 19.36 7.27 -7.96
CA ARG A 373 20.41 8.18 -7.48
C ARG A 373 19.81 9.52 -7.09
N LYS A 374 20.11 9.97 -5.88
CA LYS A 374 19.61 11.25 -5.36
C LYS A 374 20.08 12.42 -6.23
N MET A 375 19.16 13.29 -6.64
CA MET A 375 19.45 14.47 -7.44
C MET A 375 18.46 15.60 -7.18
N PHE A 376 18.93 16.83 -6.97
CA PHE A 376 18.15 18.08 -6.94
C PHE A 376 16.69 17.95 -6.41
N GLY A 377 16.52 17.52 -5.16
CA GLY A 377 15.19 17.43 -4.52
C GLY A 377 14.38 16.16 -4.82
N GLY A 378 14.95 15.19 -5.54
CA GLY A 378 14.32 13.92 -5.90
C GLY A 378 15.34 12.80 -6.19
N TYR A 379 14.92 11.78 -6.94
CA TYR A 379 15.77 10.65 -7.35
C TYR A 379 15.69 10.44 -8.86
N GLY A 380 16.82 10.27 -9.53
CA GLY A 380 16.85 9.81 -10.90
C GLY A 380 16.86 8.28 -10.96
N ILE A 381 16.08 7.71 -11.86
CA ILE A 381 15.99 6.25 -12.06
C ILE A 381 16.80 5.87 -13.29
N TYR A 382 17.74 4.95 -13.10
CA TYR A 382 18.74 4.57 -14.09
C TYR A 382 18.68 3.08 -14.38
N GLN A 383 18.73 2.73 -15.66
CA GLN A 383 19.11 1.40 -16.11
C GLN A 383 20.57 1.50 -16.60
N ARG A 384 21.49 0.81 -15.93
CA ARG A 384 22.96 0.94 -16.11
C ARG A 384 23.46 2.38 -15.94
N GLN A 385 23.62 3.14 -17.03
CA GLN A 385 24.06 4.55 -17.03
C GLN A 385 23.06 5.50 -17.69
N ARG A 386 21.86 5.01 -18.02
CA ARG A 386 20.84 5.79 -18.73
C ARG A 386 19.71 6.14 -17.77
N MET A 387 19.54 7.43 -17.52
CA MET A 387 18.40 7.95 -16.77
C MET A 387 17.16 7.89 -17.66
N PHE A 388 16.12 7.20 -17.20
CA PHE A 388 14.85 7.08 -17.91
C PHE A 388 13.64 7.46 -17.05
N GLY A 389 13.83 7.61 -15.74
CA GLY A 389 12.80 8.08 -14.82
C GLY A 389 13.33 9.12 -13.83
N LEU A 390 12.40 9.82 -13.19
CA LEU A 390 12.63 10.83 -12.16
C LEU A 390 11.52 10.69 -11.12
N ILE A 391 11.88 10.53 -9.85
CA ILE A 391 10.99 10.67 -8.71
C ILE A 391 11.09 12.08 -8.19
N ALA A 392 9.99 12.82 -8.19
CA ALA A 392 9.88 14.17 -7.65
C ALA A 392 8.44 14.39 -7.16
N TYR A 393 8.25 15.20 -6.11
CA TYR A 393 6.91 15.52 -5.60
C TYR A 393 6.03 14.28 -5.35
N ASP A 394 6.63 13.20 -4.83
CA ASP A 394 5.96 11.92 -4.55
C ASP A 394 5.32 11.24 -5.78
N ARG A 395 5.83 11.57 -6.97
CA ARG A 395 5.39 11.00 -8.25
C ARG A 395 6.57 10.46 -9.04
N LEU A 396 6.32 9.39 -9.77
CA LEU A 396 7.25 8.85 -10.74
C LEU A 396 6.97 9.45 -12.12
N TYR A 397 8.00 10.08 -12.69
CA TYR A 397 7.99 10.64 -14.03
C TYR A 397 8.92 9.87 -14.94
N MET A 398 8.48 9.64 -16.17
CA MET A 398 9.16 8.88 -17.20
C MET A 398 9.71 9.82 -18.28
N LYS A 399 10.84 9.46 -18.89
CA LYS A 399 11.44 10.22 -19.99
C LYS A 399 10.57 10.09 -21.24
N VAL A 400 10.13 11.21 -21.79
CA VAL A 400 9.24 11.26 -22.97
C VAL A 400 9.86 12.17 -24.04
N ASP A 401 9.85 11.72 -25.29
CA ASP A 401 10.20 12.53 -26.46
C ASP A 401 8.93 12.93 -27.24
N ASP A 402 9.07 13.80 -28.24
CA ASP A 402 7.92 14.35 -28.99
C ASP A 402 7.00 13.27 -29.59
N ALA A 403 7.53 12.08 -29.86
CA ALA A 403 6.77 10.96 -30.42
C ALA A 403 5.89 10.25 -29.39
N LEU A 404 6.28 10.25 -28.10
CA LEU A 404 5.56 9.59 -27.02
C LEU A 404 4.54 10.49 -26.31
N ILE A 405 4.62 11.82 -26.47
CA ILE A 405 3.71 12.77 -25.81
C ILE A 405 2.22 12.44 -26.04
N PRO A 406 1.73 12.16 -27.27
CA PRO A 406 0.31 11.88 -27.48
C PRO A 406 -0.17 10.62 -26.74
N GLU A 407 0.72 9.64 -26.57
CA GLU A 407 0.40 8.38 -25.89
C GLU A 407 0.27 8.60 -24.38
N PHE A 408 1.21 9.34 -23.78
CA PHE A 408 1.14 9.70 -22.36
C PHE A 408 -0.07 10.60 -22.04
N GLN A 409 -0.40 11.56 -22.93
CA GLN A 409 -1.58 12.40 -22.76
C GLN A 409 -2.89 11.63 -22.81
N LYS A 410 -2.98 10.62 -23.70
CA LYS A 410 -4.17 9.78 -23.83
C LYS A 410 -4.44 9.00 -22.54
N GLU A 411 -3.39 8.57 -21.85
CA GLU A 411 -3.45 7.83 -20.59
C GLU A 411 -3.47 8.75 -19.36
N GLY A 412 -3.83 10.03 -19.53
CA GLY A 412 -4.02 10.97 -18.42
C GLY A 412 -2.73 11.42 -17.72
N SER A 413 -1.55 11.16 -18.30
CA SER A 413 -0.28 11.55 -17.71
C SER A 413 -0.02 13.06 -17.82
N GLU A 414 0.68 13.62 -16.84
CA GLU A 414 0.95 15.07 -16.73
C GLU A 414 2.44 15.37 -16.91
N PRO A 415 2.81 16.48 -17.58
CA PRO A 415 4.21 16.84 -17.77
C PRO A 415 4.86 17.33 -16.46
N PHE A 416 6.12 16.97 -16.26
CA PHE A 416 6.93 17.50 -15.17
C PHE A 416 7.30 18.96 -15.45
N VAL A 417 6.92 19.85 -14.54
CA VAL A 417 7.26 21.26 -14.57
C VAL A 417 8.22 21.56 -13.44
N TYR A 418 9.41 22.05 -13.78
CA TYR A 418 10.41 22.45 -12.81
C TYR A 418 10.24 23.93 -12.46
N GLU A 419 10.04 24.21 -11.17
CA GLU A 419 9.93 25.55 -10.63
C GLU A 419 11.20 25.92 -9.84
N SER A 420 11.75 27.09 -10.14
CA SER A 420 12.89 27.65 -9.42
C SER A 420 12.52 29.02 -8.88
N PRO A 421 12.84 29.34 -7.61
CA PRO A 421 12.58 30.67 -7.06
C PRO A 421 13.15 31.78 -7.96
N GLY A 422 12.29 32.69 -8.41
CA GLY A 422 12.66 33.82 -9.25
C GLY A 422 12.84 33.54 -10.75
N ARG A 423 12.48 32.34 -11.24
CA ARG A 423 12.50 32.00 -12.68
C ARG A 423 11.13 31.50 -13.15
N LYS A 424 10.84 31.67 -14.44
CA LYS A 424 9.62 31.11 -15.04
C LYS A 424 9.67 29.57 -15.00
N PRO A 425 8.53 28.89 -14.76
CA PRO A 425 8.46 27.44 -14.79
C PRO A 425 8.95 26.89 -16.13
N VAL A 426 9.73 25.81 -16.10
CA VAL A 426 10.25 25.15 -17.30
C VAL A 426 9.71 23.73 -17.35
N GLN A 427 8.91 23.44 -18.38
CA GLN A 427 8.47 22.08 -18.67
C GLN A 427 9.65 21.25 -19.19
N MET A 428 9.89 20.11 -18.55
CA MET A 428 10.95 19.19 -18.94
C MET A 428 10.41 18.06 -19.81
N SER A 429 11.29 17.27 -20.40
CA SER A 429 10.94 16.10 -21.22
C SER A 429 10.58 14.88 -20.37
N TYR A 430 9.80 15.07 -19.31
CA TYR A 430 9.39 14.03 -18.37
C TYR A 430 7.89 14.15 -18.13
N TRP A 431 7.18 13.03 -18.04
CA TRP A 431 5.73 12.96 -17.82
C TRP A 431 5.42 11.90 -16.76
N SER A 432 4.38 12.08 -15.96
CA SER A 432 4.02 11.09 -14.93
C SER A 432 3.83 9.72 -15.58
N LEU A 433 4.22 8.65 -14.89
CA LEU A 433 3.82 7.31 -15.29
C LEU A 433 2.28 7.23 -15.21
N PRO A 434 1.58 6.61 -16.18
CA PRO A 434 0.14 6.36 -16.06
C PRO A 434 -0.18 5.65 -14.74
N GLU A 435 -1.30 6.01 -14.12
CA GLU A 435 -1.67 5.53 -12.78
C GLU A 435 -1.84 4.00 -12.75
N ASP A 436 -2.53 3.45 -13.76
CA ASP A 436 -2.68 2.00 -13.98
C ASP A 436 -1.33 1.26 -14.14
N ALA A 437 -0.28 1.97 -14.56
CA ALA A 437 1.04 1.41 -14.73
C ALA A 437 1.89 1.46 -13.45
N LEU A 438 1.52 2.24 -12.43
CA LEU A 438 2.15 2.12 -11.11
C LEU A 438 1.75 0.78 -10.47
N GLU A 439 0.49 0.39 -10.60
CA GLU A 439 -0.06 -0.79 -9.94
C GLU A 439 0.22 -2.12 -10.66
N SER A 440 0.81 -2.06 -11.86
CA SER A 440 1.12 -3.25 -12.67
C SER A 440 2.58 -3.24 -13.14
N PRO A 441 3.45 -4.10 -12.59
CA PRO A 441 4.85 -4.20 -13.02
C PRO A 441 5.00 -4.46 -14.52
N ALA A 442 4.11 -5.26 -15.13
CA ALA A 442 4.16 -5.53 -16.56
C ALA A 442 3.88 -4.27 -17.40
N LEU A 443 2.87 -3.48 -17.03
CA LEU A 443 2.56 -2.23 -17.72
C LEU A 443 3.63 -1.18 -17.45
N ALA A 444 4.09 -1.05 -16.20
CA ALA A 444 5.20 -0.18 -15.81
C ALA A 444 6.43 -0.43 -16.69
N GLN A 445 6.78 -1.71 -16.87
CA GLN A 445 7.93 -2.12 -17.66
C GLN A 445 7.76 -1.79 -19.15
N GLN A 446 6.55 -1.92 -19.72
CA GLN A 446 6.29 -1.48 -21.10
C GLN A 446 6.51 0.03 -21.27
N TRP A 447 6.02 0.84 -20.34
CA TRP A 447 6.23 2.29 -20.36
C TRP A 447 7.70 2.67 -20.13
N ALA A 448 8.39 1.95 -19.24
CA ALA A 448 9.81 2.13 -18.98
C ALA A 448 10.68 1.76 -20.19
N LEU A 449 10.34 0.70 -20.93
CA LEU A 449 11.01 0.36 -22.20
C LEU A 449 10.88 1.48 -23.23
N LYS A 450 9.66 2.00 -23.45
CA LYS A 450 9.42 3.15 -24.34
C LYS A 450 10.24 4.38 -23.91
N SER A 451 10.33 4.61 -22.61
CA SER A 451 11.05 5.75 -22.01
C SER A 451 12.58 5.59 -22.11
N LEU A 452 13.09 4.37 -22.01
CA LEU A 452 14.49 4.03 -22.25
C LEU A 452 14.87 4.28 -23.71
N GLU A 453 14.02 3.91 -24.66
CA GLU A 453 14.24 4.22 -26.06
C GLU A 453 14.23 5.75 -26.32
N ALA A 454 13.30 6.48 -25.71
CA ALA A 454 13.26 7.94 -25.77
C ALA A 454 14.54 8.58 -25.19
N ALA A 455 15.06 8.03 -24.09
CA ALA A 455 16.33 8.43 -23.50
C ALA A 455 17.51 8.19 -24.46
N VAL A 456 17.51 7.09 -25.21
CA VAL A 456 18.52 6.79 -26.24
C VAL A 456 18.42 7.77 -27.41
N ARG A 457 17.20 8.01 -27.95
CA ARG A 457 16.96 8.92 -29.08
C ARG A 457 17.32 10.38 -28.74
N SER A 458 17.03 10.82 -27.52
CA SER A 458 17.39 12.17 -27.07
C SER A 458 18.91 12.33 -26.87
N ALA A 459 19.62 11.27 -26.46
CA ALA A 459 21.08 11.27 -26.35
C ALA A 459 21.78 11.28 -27.72
N THR A 460 21.25 10.57 -28.73
CA THR A 460 21.79 10.58 -30.10
C THR A 460 21.55 11.92 -30.80
N LYS A 461 20.36 12.55 -30.65
CA LYS A 461 20.10 13.93 -31.09
C LYS A 461 21.08 14.94 -30.46
N THR A 462 21.42 14.75 -29.18
CA THR A 462 22.37 15.63 -28.46
C THR A 462 23.81 15.44 -28.94
N LYS A 463 24.24 14.22 -29.27
CA LYS A 463 25.54 13.94 -29.89
C LYS A 463 25.63 14.49 -31.33
N ALA A 464 24.58 14.34 -32.13
CA ALA A 464 24.50 14.89 -33.49
C ALA A 464 24.52 16.43 -33.53
N ARG A 465 23.92 17.08 -32.52
CA ARG A 465 24.02 18.54 -32.31
C ARG A 465 25.39 19.01 -31.84
N LYS A 466 26.12 18.21 -31.05
CA LYS A 466 27.49 18.51 -30.59
C LYS A 466 28.57 18.24 -31.65
N SER A 467 28.27 17.42 -32.66
CA SER A 467 29.18 17.13 -33.78
C SER A 467 29.04 18.08 -34.98
N GLN A 468 28.12 19.05 -34.93
CA GLN A 468 28.09 20.13 -35.91
C GLN A 468 29.01 21.28 -35.46
N PRO A 469 29.89 21.79 -36.33
CA PRO A 469 30.79 22.89 -35.97
C PRO A 469 29.97 24.15 -35.67
N VAL A 470 30.23 24.75 -34.49
CA VAL A 470 29.62 26.01 -34.07
C VAL A 470 30.13 27.11 -34.99
N VAL A 471 29.33 27.53 -35.97
CA VAL A 471 29.57 28.79 -36.69
C VAL A 471 29.36 29.92 -35.69
N GLY A 472 30.45 30.60 -35.35
CA GLY A 472 30.49 31.65 -34.33
C GLY A 472 29.49 32.78 -34.60
N LYS A 473 28.78 33.18 -33.55
CA LYS A 473 28.09 34.47 -33.50
C LYS A 473 29.15 35.58 -33.58
N LYS A 474 29.20 36.31 -34.69
CA LYS A 474 29.82 37.64 -34.72
C LYS A 474 28.88 38.66 -34.08
N ALA A 475 29.48 39.51 -33.27
CA ALA A 475 28.87 40.58 -32.51
C ALA A 475 28.25 41.67 -33.40
N SER A 476 27.27 42.34 -32.81
CA SER A 476 26.60 43.56 -33.26
C SER A 476 27.56 44.67 -33.74
N LYS A 477 27.22 45.34 -34.85
CA LYS A 477 27.20 46.81 -34.92
C LYS A 477 26.55 47.35 -36.20
N LYS A 478 25.59 48.26 -35.96
CA LYS A 478 25.27 49.53 -36.64
C LYS A 478 24.87 49.57 -38.12
N ASP A 479 23.67 50.13 -38.29
CA ASP A 479 23.28 51.25 -39.15
C ASP A 479 23.51 51.16 -40.66
N GLY A 480 22.42 51.37 -41.42
CA GLY A 480 22.51 52.04 -42.72
C GLY A 480 21.75 51.38 -43.89
N ALA A 481 20.59 51.97 -44.21
CA ALA A 481 20.20 52.40 -45.56
C ALA A 481 20.08 51.38 -46.74
N VAL A 482 18.86 51.36 -47.29
CA VAL A 482 18.49 51.62 -48.71
C VAL A 482 18.75 50.54 -49.79
N ALA A 483 17.62 50.17 -50.43
CA ALA A 483 17.37 49.80 -51.84
C ALA A 483 18.09 48.61 -52.52
N GLY A 484 17.34 47.88 -53.36
CA GLY A 484 17.92 47.25 -54.54
C GLY A 484 17.28 45.96 -55.06
N LYS A 485 16.18 46.10 -55.80
CA LYS A 485 15.81 45.40 -57.06
C LYS A 485 16.41 44.03 -57.44
N LYS A 486 15.47 43.20 -57.94
CA LYS A 486 15.47 42.35 -59.17
C LYS A 486 16.29 41.05 -59.12
N ALA A 487 15.62 39.90 -59.27
CA ALA A 487 15.32 39.19 -60.53
C ALA A 487 16.56 38.40 -61.03
N SER A 488 16.50 37.18 -61.56
CA SER A 488 15.47 36.48 -62.32
C SER A 488 15.98 35.07 -62.65
N LYS A 489 15.05 34.15 -62.95
CA LYS A 489 15.07 33.18 -64.08
C LYS A 489 16.26 32.21 -64.16
N LYS A 490 16.13 30.92 -64.44
CA LYS A 490 15.31 30.10 -65.36
C LYS A 490 15.70 28.64 -64.96
N GLY A 491 14.92 27.59 -65.07
CA GLY A 491 14.00 27.19 -66.13
C GLY A 491 14.45 25.82 -66.69
N GLY A 492 13.50 24.91 -66.95
CA GLY A 492 13.67 23.68 -67.75
C GLY A 492 13.89 22.40 -66.91
N ALA A 493 12.89 21.55 -66.69
CA ALA A 493 12.24 20.59 -67.60
C ALA A 493 12.92 19.18 -67.61
N VAL A 494 12.36 18.22 -66.85
CA VAL A 494 11.63 16.97 -67.24
C VAL A 494 11.94 16.37 -68.65
N PRO A 495 11.77 15.05 -69.00
CA PRO A 495 11.42 13.80 -68.26
C PRO A 495 12.28 12.54 -68.62
N GLY A 496 12.02 11.39 -67.96
CA GLY A 496 11.68 10.15 -68.72
C GLY A 496 12.41 8.82 -68.46
N LYS A 497 11.68 7.90 -67.78
CA LYS A 497 11.45 6.47 -68.08
C LYS A 497 12.58 5.38 -68.12
N LYS A 498 12.25 4.30 -67.38
CA LYS A 498 12.26 2.84 -67.71
C LYS A 498 13.51 1.95 -67.47
N ALA A 499 13.30 1.03 -66.51
CA ALA A 499 13.19 -0.44 -66.65
C ALA A 499 14.41 -1.40 -66.70
N ALA A 500 14.13 -2.59 -66.11
CA ALA A 500 14.66 -3.96 -66.33
C ALA A 500 15.84 -4.43 -65.44
N LYS A 501 16.08 -5.74 -65.17
CA LYS A 501 15.34 -7.02 -65.00
C LYS A 501 16.42 -8.09 -64.70
N LYS A 502 16.02 -9.27 -64.18
CA LYS A 502 16.70 -10.59 -64.02
C LYS A 502 17.20 -10.87 -62.58
N GLY A 503 17.04 -12.06 -61.99
CA GLY A 503 16.49 -13.36 -62.42
C GLY A 503 17.15 -14.49 -61.61
N GLY A 504 16.45 -15.60 -61.33
CA GLY A 504 17.04 -16.84 -60.82
C GLY A 504 16.09 -17.72 -60.00
N ALA A 505 15.79 -18.91 -60.49
CA ALA A 505 14.91 -19.94 -59.91
C ALA A 505 15.63 -21.29 -59.86
N VAL A 506 15.31 -22.17 -58.90
CA VAL A 506 15.43 -23.65 -59.01
C VAL A 506 14.36 -24.33 -58.14
N ALA A 507 13.78 -25.42 -58.64
CA ALA A 507 12.71 -26.25 -58.05
C ALA A 507 13.21 -27.66 -57.68
N GLY A 508 12.48 -28.41 -56.84
CA GLY A 508 12.70 -29.87 -56.69
C GLY A 508 11.95 -30.66 -55.59
N LYS A 509 10.73 -31.12 -55.91
CA LYS A 509 10.10 -32.47 -55.70
C LYS A 509 9.97 -33.20 -54.32
N LYS A 510 8.69 -33.57 -54.06
CA LYS A 510 8.06 -34.91 -53.77
C LYS A 510 7.97 -35.54 -52.34
N ALA A 511 6.72 -35.88 -51.98
CA ALA A 511 6.17 -37.21 -51.58
C ALA A 511 5.62 -37.45 -50.13
N ALA A 512 4.28 -37.48 -50.05
CA ALA A 512 3.33 -38.47 -49.48
C ALA A 512 3.64 -39.35 -48.23
N LYS A 513 2.74 -39.31 -47.23
CA LYS A 513 1.97 -40.43 -46.59
C LYS A 513 1.14 -39.85 -45.40
N LYS A 514 -0.20 -39.86 -45.40
CA LYS A 514 -1.21 -40.90 -45.03
C LYS A 514 -1.22 -41.37 -43.56
N GLY A 515 -2.40 -41.22 -42.94
CA GLY A 515 -2.94 -41.97 -41.78
C GLY A 515 -2.94 -41.14 -40.48
N GLY A 516 -4.00 -41.02 -39.67
CA GLY A 516 -5.34 -41.61 -39.59
C GLY A 516 -5.97 -41.21 -38.24
N ALA A 517 -7.21 -41.67 -37.99
CA ALA A 517 -8.07 -41.49 -36.79
C ALA A 517 -8.93 -40.20 -36.78
N VAL A 518 -10.16 -40.20 -37.30
CA VAL A 518 -11.43 -40.88 -36.90
C VAL A 518 -12.16 -40.20 -35.75
N ALA A 519 -13.34 -39.69 -36.09
CA ALA A 519 -14.33 -39.08 -35.24
C ALA A 519 -15.26 -40.12 -34.58
N SER A 520 -15.88 -39.68 -33.47
CA SER A 520 -17.25 -39.98 -33.04
C SER A 520 -17.67 -41.44 -32.81
N LYS A 521 -18.08 -41.74 -31.57
CA LYS A 521 -19.23 -42.64 -31.36
C LYS A 521 -20.06 -42.28 -30.12
N LYS A 522 -21.35 -42.20 -30.39
CA LYS A 522 -22.50 -42.06 -29.49
C LYS A 522 -22.87 -43.44 -28.89
N THR A 523 -23.59 -43.38 -27.77
CA THR A 523 -24.65 -44.31 -27.27
C THR A 523 -24.27 -45.71 -26.77
N ALA A 524 -24.46 -45.99 -25.46
CA ALA A 524 -25.70 -46.50 -24.83
C ALA A 524 -25.49 -47.56 -23.71
N LYS A 525 -26.29 -47.40 -22.64
CA LYS A 525 -27.00 -48.40 -21.81
C LYS A 525 -26.27 -49.46 -20.95
N LYS A 526 -26.77 -49.49 -19.70
CA LYS A 526 -27.11 -50.62 -18.80
C LYS A 526 -25.99 -51.29 -17.97
N GLY A 527 -26.17 -51.19 -16.65
CA GLY A 527 -26.45 -52.34 -15.78
C GLY A 527 -25.29 -52.85 -14.93
N SER A 528 -25.25 -52.45 -13.66
CA SER A 528 -25.43 -53.26 -12.44
C SER A 528 -25.10 -52.43 -11.21
#